data_AF-A0A209D792-F1
#
_entry.id   AF-A0A209D792-F1
#
_cell.length_a   1.000
_cell.length_b   1.000
_cell.length_c   1.000
_cell.angle_alpha   90.00
_cell.angle_beta   90.00
_cell.angle_gamma   90.00
#
_symmetry.space_group_name_H-M   'P 1'
#
loop_
_entity.id
_entity.type
_entity.pdbx_description
1 polymer ?
#
loop_
_entity_poly.entity_id
_entity_poly.type
_entity_poly.pdbx_seq_one_letter_code
_entity_poly.pdbx_strand_id
1 'polypeptide(L)'
;MFLTIGTTGTHERPATDLGFLLHKHPDKAQAFSTSHGSAHVFYPEASAERCTAALLLEVDPVALVRRGKGKGRGGAPDAALAQYVNDRPYAASSLLSVALAAVFKSALGGVCRAMPERAASPLPLRIEVPALPARGGAELVRKLFAPLGWSRVEVTAVPLDEEFPAWGDSRYVRLVLEGELRLADALRQLYVLLPVLDDAKHYWVAPDEVDKLLRAGEGWLADHPERPLITRRYLSHRWGLTRQADQALELVRLAESDDLDVGCVDNAVDESTDTEEKPVPLAEHRRTAILDALRAAGASRVLDLGCGQGQLVQALLKDVRFTEIVGVDVSMRALTIASRRLKLDRMGERQAGRVTLRQGSLTYTDKRLAGYDAAVLSEVVEHLDLPRLPALEYAVFGAARPGTVLVTTPNVEYNVRWETLPAGHVRHGDHRFEWTRAEFRDWAGQVAERHGYTVRYEPVGPDDPEVGPPTQMAVFTRTAESGTTTEKKAKEAEAA
;
A
#
# COMPACT_ATOMS: atom_id res chain seq x y z
N MET A 1 8.52 3.66 -24.44
CA MET A 1 8.47 5.08 -23.99
C MET A 1 9.83 5.52 -23.45
N PHE A 2 10.17 6.82 -23.44
CA PHE A 2 11.44 7.29 -22.87
C PHE A 2 11.37 8.69 -22.26
N LEU A 3 12.41 9.04 -21.51
CA LEU A 3 12.76 10.41 -21.17
C LEU A 3 14.26 10.63 -21.42
N THR A 4 14.67 11.88 -21.62
CA THR A 4 16.09 12.25 -21.70
C THR A 4 16.46 13.25 -20.62
N ILE A 5 17.68 13.14 -20.11
CA ILE A 5 18.28 14.05 -19.14
C ILE A 5 19.58 14.56 -19.77
N GLY A 6 19.60 15.85 -20.09
CA GLY A 6 20.73 16.53 -20.69
C GLY A 6 21.35 17.57 -19.76
N THR A 7 22.62 17.85 -19.97
CA THR A 7 23.32 18.97 -19.34
C THR A 7 24.36 19.56 -20.28
N THR A 8 24.78 20.79 -20.00
CA THR A 8 25.87 21.49 -20.69
C THR A 8 27.07 21.63 -19.77
N GLY A 9 28.27 21.51 -20.31
CA GLY A 9 29.52 21.54 -19.57
C GLY A 9 30.29 22.84 -19.78
N THR A 10 31.23 23.09 -18.87
CA THR A 10 32.29 24.07 -19.05
C THR A 10 33.65 23.37 -18.99
N HIS A 11 34.74 24.09 -19.28
CA HIS A 11 36.09 23.53 -19.28
C HIS A 11 36.47 22.86 -17.94
N GLU A 12 36.05 23.43 -16.81
CA GLU A 12 36.32 22.88 -15.47
C GLU A 12 35.34 21.77 -15.06
N ARG A 13 34.22 21.66 -15.77
CA ARG A 13 33.00 20.96 -15.35
C ARG A 13 32.35 20.33 -16.58
N PRO A 14 32.99 19.31 -17.19
CA PRO A 14 32.54 18.76 -18.47
C PRO A 14 31.17 18.10 -18.34
N ALA A 15 30.37 18.17 -19.40
CA ALA A 15 29.01 17.62 -19.40
C ALA A 15 29.01 16.09 -19.19
N THR A 16 30.09 15.40 -19.58
CA THR A 16 30.29 13.97 -19.35
C THR A 16 30.28 13.57 -17.87
N ASP A 17 30.42 14.53 -16.93
CA ASP A 17 30.23 14.28 -15.50
C ASP A 17 28.87 13.64 -15.21
N LEU A 18 27.86 13.94 -16.04
CA LEU A 18 26.52 13.34 -15.97
C LEU A 18 26.56 11.80 -15.94
N GLY A 19 27.54 11.17 -16.60
CA GLY A 19 27.74 9.73 -16.56
C GLY A 19 28.01 9.20 -15.15
N PHE A 20 28.91 9.85 -14.43
CA PHE A 20 29.22 9.50 -13.04
C PHE A 20 28.05 9.82 -12.11
N LEU A 21 27.40 10.98 -12.30
CA LEU A 21 26.27 11.38 -11.48
C LEU A 21 25.08 10.42 -11.60
N LEU A 22 24.82 9.88 -12.81
CA LEU A 22 23.80 8.86 -13.06
C LEU A 22 24.27 7.43 -12.77
N HIS A 23 25.56 7.24 -12.47
CA HIS A 23 26.20 5.93 -12.33
C HIS A 23 25.99 5.05 -13.57
N LYS A 24 26.12 5.65 -14.76
CA LYS A 24 26.01 5.01 -16.07
C LYS A 24 27.10 5.53 -16.98
N HIS A 25 27.92 4.61 -17.49
CA HIS A 25 29.04 4.99 -18.34
C HIS A 25 28.54 5.38 -19.74
N PRO A 26 28.90 6.55 -20.30
CA PRO A 26 28.42 6.99 -21.61
C PRO A 26 28.65 5.99 -22.74
N ASP A 27 29.83 5.36 -22.79
CA ASP A 27 30.18 4.36 -23.80
C ASP A 27 29.53 2.97 -23.61
N LYS A 28 28.66 2.80 -22.60
CA LYS A 28 28.02 1.52 -22.30
C LYS A 28 26.51 1.65 -22.30
N ALA A 29 25.88 1.18 -23.37
CA ALA A 29 24.46 0.90 -23.37
C ALA A 29 24.17 -0.26 -22.39
N GLN A 30 23.23 -0.06 -21.47
CA GLN A 30 22.88 -1.01 -20.42
C GLN A 30 21.40 -1.31 -20.42
N ALA A 31 21.03 -2.57 -20.17
CA ALA A 31 19.65 -3.01 -20.03
C ALA A 31 19.40 -3.57 -18.63
N PHE A 32 18.24 -3.24 -18.05
CA PHE A 32 17.82 -3.63 -16.71
C PHE A 32 16.45 -4.29 -16.78
N SER A 33 16.31 -5.49 -16.19
CA SER A 33 15.01 -6.13 -16.06
C SER A 33 14.13 -5.36 -15.08
N THR A 34 12.91 -5.05 -15.48
CA THR A 34 11.88 -4.45 -14.62
C THR A 34 10.68 -5.40 -14.48
N SER A 35 9.75 -5.07 -13.59
CA SER A 35 8.52 -5.83 -13.40
C SER A 35 7.56 -5.80 -14.59
N HIS A 36 7.75 -4.90 -15.56
CA HIS A 36 6.83 -4.71 -16.69
C HIS A 36 7.54 -4.72 -18.06
N GLY A 37 8.82 -5.09 -18.11
CA GLY A 37 9.63 -5.10 -19.33
C GLY A 37 11.10 -4.79 -19.06
N SER A 38 11.78 -4.19 -20.04
CA SER A 38 13.21 -3.89 -19.98
C SER A 38 13.45 -2.38 -20.03
N ALA A 39 14.24 -1.86 -19.08
CA ALA A 39 14.69 -0.47 -19.09
C ALA A 39 16.10 -0.38 -19.67
N HIS A 40 16.27 0.44 -20.69
CA HIS A 40 17.53 0.66 -21.37
C HIS A 40 18.07 2.05 -21.02
N VAL A 41 19.37 2.14 -20.75
CA VAL A 41 20.08 3.41 -20.62
C VAL A 41 21.20 3.47 -21.63
N PHE A 42 21.27 4.59 -22.35
CA PHE A 42 22.33 4.90 -23.29
C PHE A 42 22.45 6.42 -23.43
N TYR A 43 23.52 6.87 -24.08
CA TYR A 43 23.83 8.29 -24.25
C TYR A 43 23.81 8.63 -25.74
N PRO A 44 22.73 9.25 -26.25
CA PRO A 44 22.68 9.73 -27.63
C PRO A 44 23.78 10.76 -27.95
N GLU A 45 24.24 11.49 -26.94
CA GLU A 45 25.26 12.53 -27.07
C GLU A 45 26.11 12.54 -25.79
N ALA A 46 27.44 12.48 -25.94
CA ALA A 46 28.38 12.53 -24.83
C ALA A 46 29.66 13.25 -25.27
N SER A 47 29.69 14.57 -25.07
CA SER A 47 30.82 15.45 -25.32
C SER A 47 31.11 16.28 -24.08
N ALA A 48 32.26 16.99 -24.04
CA ALA A 48 32.59 17.87 -22.93
C ALA A 48 31.61 19.05 -22.81
N GLU A 49 31.06 19.49 -23.95
CA GLU A 49 30.14 20.62 -24.06
C GLU A 49 28.69 20.22 -23.76
N ARG A 50 28.27 19.04 -24.21
CA ARG A 50 26.89 18.55 -24.06
C ARG A 50 26.86 17.04 -23.82
N CYS A 51 26.05 16.62 -22.86
CA CYS A 51 25.86 15.22 -22.53
C CYS A 51 24.38 14.97 -22.27
N THR A 52 23.82 13.97 -22.95
CA THR A 52 22.42 13.58 -22.85
C THR A 52 22.33 12.08 -22.59
N ALA A 53 21.71 11.71 -21.47
CA ALA A 53 21.33 10.35 -21.14
C ALA A 53 19.87 10.10 -21.54
N ALA A 54 19.58 8.94 -22.12
CA ALA A 54 18.22 8.47 -22.39
C ALA A 54 17.86 7.29 -21.49
N LEU A 55 16.67 7.33 -20.88
CA LEU A 55 16.06 6.18 -20.20
C LEU A 55 14.86 5.73 -21.03
N LEU A 56 15.00 4.60 -21.72
CA LEU A 56 13.97 4.00 -22.55
C LEU A 56 13.36 2.80 -21.82
N LEU A 57 12.07 2.85 -21.50
CA LEU A 57 11.33 1.68 -21.03
C LEU A 57 10.62 1.00 -22.20
N GLU A 58 11.02 -0.25 -22.44
CA GLU A 58 10.37 -1.18 -23.33
C GLU A 58 9.44 -2.06 -22.49
N VAL A 59 8.13 -1.85 -22.62
CA VAL A 59 7.10 -2.59 -21.87
C VAL A 59 6.67 -3.80 -22.70
N ASP A 60 6.57 -4.97 -22.07
CA ASP A 60 5.97 -6.15 -22.69
C ASP A 60 4.45 -6.10 -22.49
N PRO A 61 3.65 -5.78 -23.54
CA PRO A 61 2.20 -5.67 -23.42
C PRO A 61 1.54 -7.01 -23.08
N VAL A 62 2.11 -8.14 -23.50
CA VAL A 62 1.57 -9.48 -23.24
C VAL A 62 1.81 -9.87 -21.79
N ALA A 63 2.99 -9.60 -21.24
CA ALA A 63 3.28 -9.79 -19.81
C ALA A 63 2.41 -8.89 -18.92
N LEU A 64 2.14 -7.66 -19.36
CA LEU A 64 1.27 -6.71 -18.66
C LEU A 64 -0.17 -7.24 -18.53
N VAL A 65 -0.73 -7.80 -19.61
CA VAL A 65 -2.08 -8.41 -19.62
C VAL A 65 -2.13 -9.70 -18.82
N ARG A 66 -1.14 -10.60 -18.97
CA ARG A 66 -1.11 -11.89 -18.26
C ARG A 66 -1.05 -11.73 -16.74
N ARG A 67 -0.37 -10.70 -16.23
CA ARG A 67 -0.32 -10.36 -14.80
C ARG A 67 -1.57 -9.60 -14.32
N GLY A 68 -2.37 -9.04 -15.24
CA GLY A 68 -3.63 -8.35 -14.96
C GLY A 68 -4.88 -9.25 -14.81
N LYS A 69 -4.77 -10.57 -15.07
CA LYS A 69 -5.87 -11.56 -15.05
C LYS A 69 -6.58 -11.79 -13.69
N GLY A 70 -6.39 -10.92 -12.72
CA GLY A 70 -7.15 -10.91 -11.46
C GLY A 70 -8.25 -9.84 -11.38
N LYS A 71 -8.42 -8.98 -12.40
CA LYS A 71 -9.40 -7.88 -12.37
C LYS A 71 -10.53 -8.07 -13.40
N GLY A 72 -11.73 -8.35 -12.90
CA GLY A 72 -13.01 -8.10 -13.57
C GLY A 72 -13.35 -9.02 -14.76
N ARG A 73 -14.10 -10.09 -14.48
CA ARG A 73 -14.86 -10.81 -15.51
C ARG A 73 -16.19 -10.07 -15.68
N GLY A 74 -16.29 -9.21 -16.69
CA GLY A 74 -17.52 -8.47 -17.01
C GLY A 74 -17.26 -7.12 -17.68
N GLY A 75 -17.07 -7.11 -18.99
CA GLY A 75 -17.00 -5.91 -19.80
C GLY A 75 -17.17 -6.26 -21.27
N ALA A 76 -17.86 -5.40 -22.03
CA ALA A 76 -18.14 -5.55 -23.45
C ALA A 76 -16.89 -5.91 -24.29
N PRO A 77 -17.03 -6.52 -25.48
CA PRO A 77 -15.91 -6.94 -26.33
C PRO A 77 -14.81 -5.88 -26.55
N ASP A 78 -15.15 -4.59 -26.57
CA ASP A 78 -14.18 -3.48 -26.67
C ASP A 78 -13.23 -3.37 -25.45
N ALA A 79 -13.70 -3.74 -24.25
CA ALA A 79 -12.87 -3.74 -23.04
C ALA A 79 -11.82 -4.86 -23.03
N ALA A 80 -12.03 -5.92 -23.82
CA ALA A 80 -11.05 -6.99 -24.02
C ALA A 80 -9.97 -6.57 -25.02
N LEU A 81 -10.32 -5.83 -26.08
CA LEU A 81 -9.38 -5.26 -27.06
C LEU A 81 -8.48 -4.18 -26.42
N ALA A 82 -9.04 -3.32 -25.57
CA ALA A 82 -8.29 -2.29 -24.83
C ALA A 82 -7.19 -2.85 -23.91
N GLN A 83 -7.24 -4.14 -23.57
CA GLN A 83 -6.16 -4.78 -22.82
C GLN A 83 -4.94 -5.09 -23.69
N TYR A 84 -5.13 -5.39 -24.97
CA TYR A 84 -4.06 -5.73 -25.91
C TYR A 84 -3.57 -4.53 -26.71
N VAL A 85 -4.47 -3.59 -27.04
CA VAL A 85 -4.14 -2.33 -27.70
C VAL A 85 -4.39 -1.19 -26.71
N ASN A 86 -3.31 -0.70 -26.10
CA ASN A 86 -3.34 0.47 -25.25
C ASN A 86 -2.03 1.25 -25.36
N ASP A 87 -2.10 2.49 -24.92
CA ASP A 87 -1.01 3.46 -24.91
C ASP A 87 0.07 3.22 -23.82
N ARG A 88 -0.13 2.28 -22.90
CA ARG A 88 0.76 2.10 -21.73
C ARG A 88 2.23 1.80 -22.09
N PRO A 89 2.55 1.05 -23.17
CA PRO A 89 3.94 0.87 -23.59
C PRO A 89 4.62 2.15 -24.12
N TYR A 90 3.82 3.14 -24.51
CA TYR A 90 4.26 4.30 -25.26
C TYR A 90 4.22 5.61 -24.45
N ALA A 91 3.37 5.67 -23.42
CA ALA A 91 3.19 6.84 -22.58
C ALA A 91 4.05 6.82 -21.30
N ALA A 92 4.78 7.91 -21.04
CA ALA A 92 5.63 8.18 -19.87
C ALA A 92 4.85 8.22 -18.53
N SER A 93 4.34 7.07 -18.14
CA SER A 93 3.40 6.83 -17.04
C SER A 93 4.11 6.50 -15.73
N SER A 94 3.34 6.07 -14.72
CA SER A 94 3.85 5.51 -13.47
C SER A 94 4.88 4.37 -13.65
N LEU A 95 4.83 3.64 -14.78
CA LEU A 95 5.83 2.62 -15.12
C LEU A 95 7.24 3.22 -15.35
N LEU A 96 7.33 4.42 -15.94
CA LEU A 96 8.61 5.08 -16.19
C LEU A 96 9.22 5.60 -14.88
N SER A 97 8.40 6.07 -13.94
CA SER A 97 8.84 6.45 -12.59
C SER A 97 9.47 5.27 -11.84
N VAL A 98 8.88 4.07 -11.93
CA VAL A 98 9.46 2.84 -11.35
C VAL A 98 10.80 2.49 -12.01
N ALA A 99 10.90 2.60 -13.33
CA ALA A 99 12.15 2.37 -14.05
C ALA A 99 13.24 3.39 -13.64
N LEU A 100 12.88 4.66 -13.52
CA LEU A 100 13.76 5.74 -13.05
C LEU A 100 14.31 5.41 -11.65
N ALA A 101 13.45 4.99 -10.73
CA ALA A 101 13.84 4.59 -9.38
C ALA A 101 14.78 3.37 -9.33
N ALA A 102 14.54 2.38 -10.20
CA ALA A 102 15.37 1.18 -10.26
C ALA A 102 16.75 1.47 -10.85
N VAL A 103 16.80 2.24 -11.93
CA VAL A 103 18.00 2.46 -12.74
C VAL A 103 18.92 3.55 -12.16
N PHE A 104 18.32 4.63 -11.66
CA PHE A 104 19.03 5.81 -11.13
C PHE A 104 18.96 5.92 -9.60
N LYS A 105 18.84 4.79 -8.91
CA LYS A 105 18.70 4.72 -7.44
C LYS A 105 19.72 5.57 -6.67
N SER A 106 21.01 5.47 -7.02
CA SER A 106 22.08 6.23 -6.34
C SER A 106 22.00 7.73 -6.62
N ALA A 107 21.67 8.11 -7.85
CA ALA A 107 21.53 9.50 -8.27
C ALA A 107 20.31 10.17 -7.60
N LEU A 108 19.19 9.45 -7.49
CA LEU A 108 18.01 9.86 -6.72
C LEU A 108 18.31 10.14 -5.25
N GLY A 109 19.23 9.37 -4.65
CA GLY A 109 19.70 9.60 -3.29
C GLY A 109 20.74 10.71 -3.16
N GLY A 110 21.12 11.38 -4.25
CA GLY A 110 22.16 12.40 -4.25
C GLY A 110 23.57 11.88 -3.97
N VAL A 111 23.80 10.56 -4.09
CA VAL A 111 25.08 9.93 -3.75
C VAL A 111 25.92 9.75 -5.00
N CYS A 112 27.08 10.41 -5.08
CA CYS A 112 28.14 10.14 -6.05
C CYS A 112 29.50 10.10 -5.35
N ARG A 113 30.07 8.91 -5.13
CA ARG A 113 31.37 8.78 -4.45
C ARG A 113 32.53 9.32 -5.26
N ALA A 114 32.44 9.22 -6.59
CA ALA A 114 33.48 9.72 -7.49
C ALA A 114 33.51 11.25 -7.55
N MET A 115 32.34 11.90 -7.45
CA MET A 115 32.18 13.36 -7.55
C MET A 115 31.13 13.90 -6.57
N PRO A 116 31.43 13.90 -5.26
CA PRO A 116 30.47 14.28 -4.23
C PRO A 116 30.05 15.76 -4.32
N GLU A 117 31.00 16.66 -4.54
CA GLU A 117 30.74 18.09 -4.68
C GLU A 117 29.85 18.42 -5.89
N ARG A 118 30.05 17.70 -6.99
CA ARG A 118 29.23 17.86 -8.21
C ARG A 118 27.81 17.34 -8.01
N ALA A 119 27.62 16.25 -7.25
CA ALA A 119 26.29 15.75 -6.92
C ALA A 119 25.53 16.65 -5.92
N ALA A 120 26.26 17.40 -5.09
CA ALA A 120 25.68 18.39 -4.18
C ALA A 120 25.35 19.73 -4.88
N SER A 121 26.01 20.03 -6.00
CA SER A 121 25.86 21.31 -6.71
C SER A 121 24.72 21.30 -7.74
N PRO A 122 24.08 22.46 -8.01
CA PRO A 122 23.18 22.61 -9.14
C PRO A 122 23.89 22.41 -10.49
N LEU A 123 23.14 21.89 -11.47
CA LEU A 123 23.58 21.67 -12.84
C LEU A 123 22.57 22.34 -13.79
N PRO A 124 23.01 22.89 -14.93
CA PRO A 124 22.11 23.28 -16.00
C PRO A 124 21.50 22.01 -16.60
N LEU A 125 20.27 21.70 -16.21
CA LEU A 125 19.56 20.49 -16.61
C LEU A 125 18.54 20.80 -17.69
N ARG A 126 18.47 19.93 -18.70
CA ARG A 126 17.39 19.88 -19.68
C ARG A 126 16.76 18.50 -19.65
N ILE A 127 15.49 18.41 -19.26
CA ILE A 127 14.75 17.15 -19.23
C ILE A 127 13.65 17.19 -20.29
N GLU A 128 13.54 16.12 -21.07
CA GLU A 128 12.49 15.99 -22.07
C GLU A 128 11.72 14.69 -21.91
N VAL A 129 10.39 14.81 -21.90
CA VAL A 129 9.43 13.71 -21.82
C VAL A 129 8.47 13.85 -23.02
N PRO A 130 8.71 13.12 -24.13
CA PRO A 130 7.97 13.34 -25.37
C PRO A 130 6.48 13.00 -25.32
N ALA A 131 6.10 12.00 -24.53
CA ALA A 131 4.73 11.50 -24.45
C ALA A 131 4.28 11.36 -22.99
N LEU A 132 4.01 12.47 -22.33
CA LEU A 132 3.58 12.53 -20.94
C LEU A 132 2.03 12.52 -20.87
N PRO A 133 1.39 11.53 -20.22
CA PRO A 133 -0.04 11.62 -19.96
C PRO A 133 -0.32 12.82 -19.05
N ALA A 134 -1.23 13.70 -19.46
CA ALA A 134 -1.59 14.91 -18.73
C ALA A 134 -3.09 14.90 -18.40
N ARG A 135 -3.51 14.04 -17.45
CA ARG A 135 -4.91 14.03 -16.97
C ARG A 135 -5.19 15.28 -16.15
N GLY A 136 -5.64 16.33 -16.82
CA GLY A 136 -5.74 17.70 -16.29
C GLY A 136 -5.18 18.75 -17.25
N GLY A 137 -4.69 18.34 -18.42
CA GLY A 137 -4.21 19.22 -19.48
C GLY A 137 -2.83 19.82 -19.23
N ALA A 138 -2.36 20.61 -20.20
CA ALA A 138 -1.06 21.27 -20.15
C ALA A 138 -0.92 22.21 -18.94
N GLU A 139 -2.01 22.86 -18.54
CA GLU A 139 -2.02 23.78 -17.41
C GLU A 139 -1.72 23.10 -16.07
N LEU A 140 -2.21 21.88 -15.86
CA LEU A 140 -1.85 21.12 -14.67
C LEU A 140 -0.35 20.80 -14.64
N VAL A 141 0.24 20.43 -15.78
CA VAL A 141 1.68 20.17 -15.88
C VAL A 141 2.48 21.42 -15.51
N ARG A 142 2.07 22.59 -16.00
CA ARG A 142 2.70 23.88 -15.62
C ARG A 142 2.59 24.14 -14.12
N LYS A 143 1.40 23.97 -13.52
CA LYS A 143 1.18 24.16 -12.08
C LYS A 143 2.02 23.24 -11.20
N LEU A 144 2.32 22.03 -11.67
CA LEU A 144 3.12 21.06 -10.91
C LEU A 144 4.63 21.31 -11.02
N PHE A 145 5.13 21.78 -12.17
CA PHE A 145 6.57 21.95 -12.36
C PHE A 145 7.07 23.39 -12.17
N ALA A 146 6.28 24.42 -12.47
CA ALA A 146 6.72 25.81 -12.35
C ALA A 146 7.18 26.21 -10.92
N PRO A 147 6.53 25.75 -9.82
CA PRO A 147 6.97 26.10 -8.46
C PRO A 147 8.29 25.45 -8.03
N LEU A 148 8.85 24.52 -8.81
CA LEU A 148 9.95 23.65 -8.41
C LEU A 148 11.36 24.16 -8.75
N GLY A 149 11.48 25.43 -9.14
CA GLY A 149 12.76 26.06 -9.48
C GLY A 149 13.23 25.85 -10.93
N TRP A 150 12.37 25.31 -11.80
CA TRP A 150 12.65 25.25 -13.25
C TRP A 150 12.55 26.65 -13.86
N SER A 151 13.59 27.11 -14.56
CA SER A 151 13.56 28.41 -15.25
C SER A 151 12.62 28.43 -16.45
N ARG A 152 12.40 27.27 -17.07
CA ARG A 152 11.48 27.10 -18.21
C ARG A 152 10.75 25.76 -18.10
N VAL A 153 9.43 25.84 -18.18
CA VAL A 153 8.52 24.69 -18.29
C VAL A 153 7.74 24.85 -19.59
N GLU A 154 8.16 24.12 -20.61
CA GLU A 154 7.49 24.10 -21.92
C GLU A 154 6.62 22.85 -22.02
N VAL A 155 5.34 23.07 -22.31
CA VAL A 155 4.33 22.02 -22.43
C VAL A 155 3.59 22.23 -23.74
N THR A 156 3.73 21.29 -24.66
CA THR A 156 3.12 21.33 -25.99
C THR A 156 2.16 20.16 -26.12
N ALA A 157 0.90 20.44 -26.46
CA ALA A 157 -0.08 19.39 -26.71
C ALA A 157 0.34 18.55 -27.93
N VAL A 158 0.15 17.23 -27.84
CA VAL A 158 0.39 16.33 -28.96
C VAL A 158 -0.93 16.09 -29.67
N PRO A 159 -1.08 16.38 -30.98
CA PRO A 159 -2.32 16.11 -31.71
C PRO A 159 -2.66 14.61 -31.66
N LEU A 160 -3.96 14.26 -31.68
CA LEU A 160 -4.36 12.85 -31.77
C LEU A 160 -3.86 12.21 -33.06
N ASP A 161 -3.93 12.96 -34.15
CA ASP A 161 -3.47 12.57 -35.46
C ASP A 161 -3.13 13.83 -36.27
N GLU A 162 -1.93 13.88 -36.86
CA GLU A 162 -1.47 15.01 -37.67
C GLU A 162 -2.22 15.11 -39.01
N GLU A 163 -2.71 13.99 -39.55
CA GLU A 163 -3.48 13.95 -40.79
C GLU A 163 -4.95 14.32 -40.57
N PHE A 164 -5.45 14.20 -39.33
CA PHE A 164 -6.83 14.54 -38.95
C PHE A 164 -6.91 15.61 -37.84
N PRO A 165 -6.55 16.87 -38.12
CA PRO A 165 -6.56 17.95 -37.11
C PRO A 165 -7.93 18.18 -36.43
N ALA A 166 -9.02 17.83 -37.12
CA ALA A 166 -10.38 17.94 -36.59
C ALA A 166 -10.65 17.05 -35.36
N TRP A 167 -9.82 16.04 -35.11
CA TRP A 167 -9.91 15.19 -33.90
C TRP A 167 -9.37 15.89 -32.66
N GLY A 168 -8.60 16.97 -32.83
CA GLY A 168 -8.05 17.78 -31.75
C GLY A 168 -6.85 17.14 -31.06
N ASP A 169 -6.52 17.69 -29.90
CA ASP A 169 -5.35 17.27 -29.13
C ASP A 169 -5.57 15.95 -28.39
N SER A 170 -4.51 15.16 -28.30
CA SER A 170 -4.50 13.98 -27.45
C SER A 170 -4.41 14.37 -25.97
N ARG A 171 -4.61 13.37 -25.10
CA ARG A 171 -4.36 13.52 -23.66
C ARG A 171 -2.88 13.57 -23.28
N TYR A 172 -1.98 13.53 -24.27
CA TYR A 172 -0.54 13.54 -24.09
C TYR A 172 0.03 14.90 -24.41
N VAL A 173 1.08 15.24 -23.68
CA VAL A 173 1.87 16.45 -23.94
C VAL A 173 3.34 16.08 -24.09
N ARG A 174 4.06 16.88 -24.87
CA ARG A 174 5.51 16.94 -24.82
C ARG A 174 5.91 17.92 -23.72
N LEU A 175 6.70 17.45 -22.76
CA LEU A 175 7.24 18.26 -21.67
C LEU A 175 8.74 18.50 -21.89
N VAL A 176 9.16 19.75 -21.82
CA VAL A 176 10.57 20.15 -21.72
C VAL A 176 10.76 21.01 -20.48
N LEU A 177 11.70 20.62 -19.63
CA LEU A 177 12.09 21.33 -18.41
C LEU A 177 13.53 21.80 -18.57
N GLU A 178 13.80 23.08 -18.34
CA GLU A 178 15.15 23.66 -18.32
C GLU A 178 15.33 24.48 -17.05
N GLY A 179 16.47 24.30 -16.36
CA GLY A 179 16.76 25.03 -15.11
C GLY A 179 18.07 24.59 -14.45
N GLU A 180 18.51 25.36 -13.47
CA GLU A 180 19.67 25.02 -12.64
C GLU A 180 19.22 24.33 -11.34
N LEU A 181 19.29 23.00 -11.32
CA LEU A 181 18.87 22.19 -10.17
C LEU A 181 19.91 21.10 -9.88
N ARG A 182 19.93 20.60 -8.64
CA ARG A 182 20.66 19.37 -8.34
C ARG A 182 19.99 18.21 -9.08
N LEU A 183 20.79 17.31 -9.64
CA LEU A 183 20.28 16.15 -10.37
C LEU A 183 19.34 15.29 -9.52
N ALA A 184 19.66 15.13 -8.23
CA ALA A 184 18.83 14.37 -7.29
C ALA A 184 17.44 14.97 -7.14
N ASP A 185 17.33 16.29 -7.07
CA ASP A 185 16.07 17.01 -6.89
C ASP A 185 15.20 16.85 -8.14
N ALA A 186 15.77 17.08 -9.32
CA ALA A 186 15.07 16.89 -10.59
C ALA A 186 14.55 15.45 -10.76
N LEU A 187 15.37 14.45 -10.42
CA LEU A 187 14.95 13.04 -10.47
C LEU A 187 13.84 12.72 -9.46
N ARG A 188 13.91 13.27 -8.24
CA ARG A 188 12.89 13.08 -7.20
C ARG A 188 11.55 13.72 -7.60
N GLN A 189 11.59 14.93 -8.17
CA GLN A 189 10.43 15.62 -8.71
C GLN A 189 9.75 14.78 -9.81
N LEU A 190 10.50 14.27 -10.78
CA LEU A 190 9.96 13.37 -11.83
C LEU A 190 9.38 12.08 -11.23
N TYR A 191 10.09 11.47 -10.29
CA TYR A 191 9.65 10.23 -9.64
C TYR A 191 8.26 10.39 -8.99
N VAL A 192 8.01 11.53 -8.34
CA VAL A 192 6.73 11.85 -7.69
C VAL A 192 5.66 12.31 -8.69
N LEU A 193 6.01 13.20 -9.63
CA LEU A 193 5.03 13.88 -10.46
C LEU A 193 4.56 13.07 -11.69
N LEU A 194 5.37 12.18 -12.25
CA LEU A 194 4.94 11.34 -13.37
C LEU A 194 3.70 10.49 -13.00
N PRO A 195 3.65 9.79 -11.85
CA PRO A 195 2.44 9.09 -11.41
C PRO A 195 1.24 10.01 -11.10
N VAL A 196 1.47 11.25 -10.66
CA VAL A 196 0.41 12.23 -10.36
C VAL A 196 -0.28 12.71 -11.64
N LEU A 197 0.48 12.86 -12.72
CA LEU A 197 -0.01 13.27 -14.02
C LEU A 197 -0.72 12.13 -14.78
N ASP A 198 -0.22 10.90 -14.58
CA ASP A 198 -0.82 9.67 -15.10
C ASP A 198 -2.19 9.37 -14.46
N ASP A 199 -2.35 9.67 -13.16
CA ASP A 199 -3.58 9.47 -12.37
C ASP A 199 -4.21 8.06 -12.55
N ALA A 200 -3.33 7.08 -12.78
CA ALA A 200 -3.68 5.72 -13.17
C ALA A 200 -2.65 4.70 -12.66
N LYS A 201 -2.24 4.78 -11.38
CA LYS A 201 -1.25 3.83 -10.83
C LYS A 201 -1.69 2.38 -11.05
N HIS A 202 -0.83 1.61 -11.72
CA HIS A 202 -1.11 0.22 -12.10
C HIS A 202 -0.73 -0.82 -11.02
N TYR A 203 -0.19 -0.36 -9.88
CA TYR A 203 0.17 -1.21 -8.73
C TYR A 203 -0.55 -0.76 -7.45
N TRP A 204 -0.75 -1.68 -6.51
CA TRP A 204 -1.40 -1.40 -5.23
C TRP A 204 -0.52 -0.49 -4.36
N VAL A 205 -1.04 0.68 -3.99
CA VAL A 205 -0.39 1.64 -3.09
C VAL A 205 -0.51 1.12 -1.66
N ALA A 206 0.63 0.81 -1.04
CA ALA A 206 0.71 0.31 0.33
C ALA A 206 1.09 1.46 1.29
N PRO A 207 0.92 1.32 2.62
CA PRO A 207 1.26 2.37 3.57
C PRO A 207 2.71 2.88 3.49
N ASP A 208 3.66 2.04 3.07
CA ASP A 208 5.06 2.44 2.83
C ASP A 208 5.23 3.41 1.65
N GLU A 209 4.20 3.58 0.81
CA GLU A 209 4.20 4.62 -0.23
C GLU A 209 4.13 6.03 0.36
N VAL A 210 3.58 6.19 1.57
CA VAL A 210 3.63 7.47 2.30
C VAL A 210 5.08 7.80 2.63
N ASP A 211 5.82 6.87 3.25
CA ASP A 211 7.23 7.09 3.59
C ASP A 211 8.10 7.32 2.34
N LYS A 212 7.76 6.70 1.21
CA LYS A 212 8.45 6.95 -0.06
C LYS A 212 8.12 8.34 -0.61
N LEU A 213 6.86 8.78 -0.51
CA LEU A 213 6.44 10.11 -0.91
C LEU A 213 7.16 11.17 -0.07
N LEU A 214 7.20 11.00 1.25
CA LEU A 214 7.88 11.93 2.16
C LEU A 214 9.38 12.03 1.85
N ARG A 215 10.07 10.89 1.68
CA ARG A 215 11.50 10.88 1.32
C ARG A 215 11.79 11.49 -0.06
N ALA A 216 10.93 11.23 -1.05
CA ALA A 216 11.11 11.82 -2.38
C ALA A 216 10.66 13.28 -2.43
N GLY A 217 9.75 13.69 -1.55
CA GLY A 217 9.22 15.03 -1.40
C GLY A 217 10.06 15.94 -0.50
N GLU A 218 11.06 15.40 0.20
CA GLU A 218 11.92 16.13 1.12
C GLU A 218 12.55 17.36 0.45
N GLY A 219 12.40 18.52 1.09
CA GLY A 219 12.94 19.81 0.65
C GLY A 219 12.12 20.54 -0.43
N TRP A 220 10.96 20.03 -0.87
CA TRP A 220 10.12 20.74 -1.85
C TRP A 220 8.61 20.50 -1.73
N LEU A 221 8.19 19.31 -1.30
CA LEU A 221 6.78 18.92 -1.32
C LEU A 221 5.96 19.62 -0.23
N ALA A 222 6.58 19.92 0.91
CA ALA A 222 5.92 20.57 2.04
C ALA A 222 5.39 21.97 1.67
N ASP A 223 6.18 22.70 0.87
CA ASP A 223 5.87 24.07 0.42
C ASP A 223 5.18 24.14 -0.95
N HIS A 224 4.97 22.99 -1.60
CA HIS A 224 4.41 22.99 -2.93
C HIS A 224 2.94 23.48 -2.93
N PRO A 225 2.53 24.45 -3.76
CA PRO A 225 1.17 24.98 -3.76
C PRO A 225 0.11 23.93 -4.09
N GLU A 226 0.45 22.98 -4.97
CA GLU A 226 -0.40 21.85 -5.34
C GLU A 226 -0.17 20.60 -4.46
N ARG A 227 0.43 20.75 -3.27
CA ARG A 227 0.68 19.64 -2.32
C ARG A 227 -0.56 18.76 -2.10
N PRO A 228 -1.78 19.29 -1.83
CA PRO A 228 -2.97 18.46 -1.64
C PRO A 228 -3.33 17.61 -2.86
N LEU A 229 -3.09 18.13 -4.07
CA LEU A 229 -3.34 17.39 -5.30
C LEU A 229 -2.29 16.29 -5.51
N ILE A 230 -1.02 16.61 -5.24
CA ILE A 230 0.11 15.68 -5.34
C ILE A 230 -0.08 14.51 -4.38
N THR A 231 -0.32 14.76 -3.10
CA THR A 231 -0.50 13.72 -2.08
C THR A 231 -1.71 12.84 -2.39
N ARG A 232 -2.83 13.44 -2.80
CA ARG A 232 -4.05 12.72 -3.19
C ARG A 232 -3.83 11.80 -4.39
N ARG A 233 -3.31 12.31 -5.51
CA ARG A 233 -3.13 11.50 -6.73
C ARG A 233 -2.00 10.50 -6.61
N TYR A 234 -0.89 10.88 -5.97
CA TYR A 234 0.22 9.95 -5.73
C TYR A 234 -0.23 8.75 -4.89
N LEU A 235 -1.11 8.96 -3.91
CA LEU A 235 -1.63 7.88 -3.07
C LEU A 235 -2.90 7.22 -3.64
N SER A 236 -3.16 7.39 -4.95
CA SER A 236 -4.30 6.79 -5.65
C SER A 236 -5.64 7.11 -4.99
N HIS A 237 -5.81 8.36 -4.54
CA HIS A 237 -6.98 8.87 -3.85
C HIS A 237 -7.33 8.13 -2.54
N ARG A 238 -6.38 7.41 -1.94
CA ARG A 238 -6.58 6.75 -0.65
C ARG A 238 -6.55 7.76 0.47
N TRP A 239 -7.74 8.21 0.84
CA TRP A 239 -7.95 9.28 1.82
C TRP A 239 -7.17 9.10 3.13
N GLY A 240 -7.13 7.88 3.70
CA GLY A 240 -6.36 7.61 4.92
C GLY A 240 -4.85 7.80 4.78
N LEU A 241 -4.26 7.44 3.64
CA LEU A 241 -2.84 7.66 3.37
C LEU A 241 -2.56 9.12 3.03
N THR A 242 -3.47 9.77 2.28
CA THR A 242 -3.36 11.19 1.95
C THR A 242 -3.35 12.05 3.22
N ARG A 243 -4.26 11.78 4.16
CA ARG A 243 -4.28 12.49 5.45
C ARG A 243 -3.00 12.27 6.25
N GLN A 244 -2.46 11.05 6.27
CA GLN A 244 -1.20 10.75 6.95
C GLN A 244 -0.02 11.52 6.34
N ALA A 245 0.05 11.59 5.00
CA ALA A 245 1.06 12.35 4.29
C ALA A 245 0.92 13.86 4.53
N ASP A 246 -0.30 14.38 4.46
CA ASP A 246 -0.58 15.80 4.69
C ASP A 246 -0.21 16.22 6.12
N GLN A 247 -0.53 15.42 7.14
CA GLN A 247 -0.14 15.68 8.52
C GLN A 247 1.39 15.70 8.70
N ALA A 248 2.10 14.75 8.11
CA ALA A 248 3.56 14.71 8.17
C ALA A 248 4.20 15.92 7.47
N LEU A 249 3.67 16.35 6.33
CA LEU A 249 4.16 17.51 5.59
C LEU A 249 3.83 18.83 6.29
N GLU A 250 2.69 18.92 6.96
CA GLU A 250 2.32 20.08 7.80
C GLU A 250 3.31 20.25 8.95
N LEU A 251 3.68 19.15 9.62
CA LEU A 251 4.67 19.16 10.70
C LEU A 251 6.05 19.64 10.23
N VAL A 252 6.50 19.18 9.07
CA VAL A 252 7.79 19.63 8.48
C VAL A 252 7.75 21.13 8.20
N ARG A 253 6.69 21.62 7.56
CA ARG A 253 6.55 23.04 7.25
C ARG A 253 6.49 23.92 8.50
N LEU A 254 5.79 23.48 9.55
CA LEU A 254 5.71 24.20 10.82
C LEU A 254 7.08 24.23 11.53
N ALA A 255 7.81 23.12 11.52
CA ALA A 255 9.15 23.04 12.07
C ALA A 255 10.17 23.92 11.34
N GLU A 256 10.02 24.12 10.03
CA GLU A 256 10.85 25.04 9.24
C GLU A 256 10.46 26.51 9.42
N SER A 257 9.27 26.80 9.97
CA SER A 257 8.80 28.18 10.22
C SER A 257 9.11 28.71 11.63
N ASP A 258 9.32 27.83 12.61
CA ASP A 258 9.72 28.18 13.97
C ASP A 258 11.25 28.00 14.12
N ASP A 259 12.02 29.06 13.84
CA ASP A 259 13.47 29.12 14.02
C ASP A 259 13.85 29.00 15.53
N LEU A 260 13.87 27.77 16.06
CA LEU A 260 14.46 27.43 17.35
C LEU A 260 15.63 26.46 17.16
N ASP A 261 16.76 26.88 17.74
CA ASP A 261 18.13 26.40 17.68
C ASP A 261 18.35 24.88 17.46
N VAL A 262 19.16 24.58 16.45
CA VAL A 262 19.49 23.24 15.95
C VAL A 262 20.62 22.64 16.80
N GLY A 263 20.22 21.81 17.76
CA GLY A 263 21.11 20.92 18.51
C GLY A 263 20.72 19.45 18.32
N CYS A 264 21.37 18.79 17.36
CA CYS A 264 21.57 17.34 17.24
C CYS A 264 20.39 16.41 17.65
N VAL A 265 19.56 16.02 16.68
CA VAL A 265 18.72 14.81 16.80
C VAL A 265 19.52 13.59 16.34
N ASP A 266 20.39 13.12 17.23
CA ASP A 266 20.86 11.74 17.20
C ASP A 266 19.65 10.84 17.53
N ASN A 267 19.40 9.85 16.69
CA ASN A 267 18.28 8.91 16.85
C ASN A 267 18.61 7.83 17.90
N ALA A 268 18.80 8.26 19.14
CA ALA A 268 18.79 7.38 20.32
C ALA A 268 17.50 7.67 21.10
N VAL A 269 16.51 6.82 20.90
CA VAL A 269 15.27 6.82 21.69
C VAL A 269 15.63 6.25 23.06
N ASP A 270 15.73 7.12 24.07
CA ASP A 270 15.74 6.73 25.48
C ASP A 270 14.30 6.77 26.00
N GLU A 271 13.87 5.64 26.56
CA GLU A 271 12.52 5.39 27.06
C GLU A 271 12.39 5.94 28.48
N SER A 272 11.95 7.20 28.63
CA SER A 272 11.10 7.63 29.76
C SER A 272 10.89 9.14 29.75
N THR A 273 9.73 9.57 29.24
CA THR A 273 8.88 10.62 29.82
C THR A 273 7.64 10.79 28.94
N ASP A 274 6.66 9.93 29.20
CA ASP A 274 5.25 10.17 28.84
C ASP A 274 4.71 11.31 29.71
N THR A 275 4.09 12.30 29.09
CA THR A 275 2.76 12.81 29.47
C THR A 275 2.29 13.84 28.45
N GLU A 276 1.52 13.39 27.46
CA GLU A 276 0.35 14.07 26.89
C GLU A 276 -0.35 13.08 25.93
N GLU A 277 -1.53 12.59 26.32
CA GLU A 277 -2.26 11.47 25.70
C GLU A 277 -2.63 11.75 24.24
N LYS A 278 -1.89 11.17 23.29
CA LYS A 278 -2.37 10.97 21.91
C LYS A 278 -3.41 9.83 21.91
N PRO A 279 -4.59 10.00 21.30
CA PRO A 279 -5.59 8.94 21.24
C PRO A 279 -5.03 7.71 20.52
N VAL A 280 -5.05 6.57 21.21
CA VAL A 280 -4.56 5.29 20.69
C VAL A 280 -5.31 4.94 19.38
N PRO A 281 -4.60 4.58 18.31
CA PRO A 281 -5.23 4.25 17.03
C PRO A 281 -6.28 3.14 17.15
N LEU A 282 -7.41 3.24 16.43
CA LEU A 282 -8.49 2.24 16.48
C LEU A 282 -8.03 0.81 16.18
N ALA A 283 -7.05 0.65 15.29
CA ALA A 283 -6.46 -0.65 14.98
C ALA A 283 -5.71 -1.27 16.18
N GLU A 284 -5.21 -0.45 17.09
CA GLU A 284 -4.59 -0.87 18.34
C GLU A 284 -5.65 -1.23 19.38
N HIS A 285 -6.71 -0.42 19.54
CA HIS A 285 -7.88 -0.79 20.36
C HIS A 285 -8.45 -2.15 19.96
N ARG A 286 -8.62 -2.41 18.66
CA ARG A 286 -9.07 -3.70 18.14
C ARG A 286 -8.12 -4.83 18.50
N ARG A 287 -6.82 -4.62 18.34
CA ARG A 287 -5.81 -5.64 18.65
C ARG A 287 -5.81 -5.98 20.13
N THR A 288 -5.91 -4.97 20.99
CA THR A 288 -6.00 -5.14 22.45
C THR A 288 -7.26 -5.91 22.84
N ALA A 289 -8.43 -5.52 22.32
CA ALA A 289 -9.69 -6.21 22.57
C ALA A 289 -9.65 -7.69 22.14
N ILE A 290 -9.06 -7.99 20.97
CA ILE A 290 -8.86 -9.37 20.51
C ILE A 290 -7.96 -10.14 21.47
N LEU A 291 -6.82 -9.57 21.89
CA LEU A 291 -5.90 -10.23 22.82
C LEU A 291 -6.56 -10.51 24.17
N ASP A 292 -7.34 -9.57 24.69
CA ASP A 292 -8.02 -9.72 25.98
C ASP A 292 -9.13 -10.76 25.90
N ALA A 293 -9.90 -10.79 24.80
CA ALA A 293 -10.90 -11.84 24.56
C ALA A 293 -10.27 -13.23 24.43
N LEU A 294 -9.13 -13.35 23.75
CA LEU A 294 -8.37 -14.61 23.65
C LEU A 294 -7.83 -15.08 25.01
N ARG A 295 -7.33 -14.15 25.83
CA ARG A 295 -6.87 -14.44 27.20
C ARG A 295 -8.01 -14.88 28.10
N ALA A 296 -9.14 -14.20 28.04
CA ALA A 296 -10.35 -14.55 28.81
C ALA A 296 -10.88 -15.94 28.41
N ALA A 297 -10.74 -16.31 27.14
CA ALA A 297 -11.08 -17.64 26.65
C ALA A 297 -10.06 -18.74 27.04
N GLY A 298 -8.90 -18.38 27.61
CA GLY A 298 -7.84 -19.33 27.94
C GLY A 298 -7.19 -19.99 26.72
N ALA A 299 -7.25 -19.35 25.55
CA ALA A 299 -6.75 -19.93 24.31
C ALA A 299 -5.20 -19.98 24.28
N SER A 300 -4.65 -21.13 23.88
CA SER A 300 -3.20 -21.32 23.70
C SER A 300 -2.83 -21.57 22.24
N ARG A 301 -3.69 -22.27 21.50
CA ARG A 301 -3.55 -22.57 20.07
C ARG A 301 -4.52 -21.70 19.27
N VAL A 302 -4.02 -20.74 18.53
CA VAL A 302 -4.81 -19.68 17.89
C VAL A 302 -4.64 -19.68 16.37
N LEU A 303 -5.76 -19.57 15.66
CA LEU A 303 -5.81 -19.30 14.23
C LEU A 303 -6.04 -17.80 13.98
N ASP A 304 -5.21 -17.18 13.15
CA ASP A 304 -5.45 -15.85 12.58
C ASP A 304 -5.88 -16.04 11.12
N LEU A 305 -7.20 -16.02 10.88
CA LEU A 305 -7.83 -16.32 9.60
C LEU A 305 -8.01 -15.02 8.82
N GLY A 306 -7.26 -14.84 7.73
CA GLY A 306 -7.12 -13.54 7.08
C GLY A 306 -6.01 -12.70 7.71
N CYS A 307 -4.88 -13.33 8.06
CA CYS A 307 -3.82 -12.69 8.86
C CYS A 307 -3.12 -11.50 8.18
N GLY A 308 -3.33 -11.31 6.87
CA GLY A 308 -2.75 -10.23 6.10
C GLY A 308 -1.23 -10.20 6.21
N GLN A 309 -0.69 -9.07 6.66
CA GLN A 309 0.74 -8.86 6.84
C GLN A 309 1.24 -9.27 8.24
N GLY A 310 0.45 -10.04 9.00
CA GLY A 310 0.84 -10.66 10.27
C GLY A 310 0.88 -9.70 11.46
N GLN A 311 0.12 -8.60 11.45
CA GLN A 311 0.09 -7.67 12.59
C GLN A 311 -0.43 -8.33 13.88
N LEU A 312 -1.50 -9.12 13.79
CA LEU A 312 -2.05 -9.82 14.95
C LEU A 312 -1.12 -10.97 15.37
N VAL A 313 -0.61 -11.77 14.42
CA VAL A 313 0.42 -12.79 14.68
C VAL A 313 1.61 -12.22 15.45
N GLN A 314 2.10 -11.04 15.07
CA GLN A 314 3.22 -10.37 15.76
C GLN A 314 2.87 -10.01 17.21
N ALA A 315 1.64 -9.59 17.48
CA ALA A 315 1.19 -9.27 18.83
C ALA A 315 1.00 -10.53 19.69
N LEU A 316 0.40 -11.58 19.12
CA LEU A 316 0.25 -12.89 19.77
C LEU A 316 1.61 -13.49 20.15
N LEU A 317 2.62 -13.36 19.30
CA LEU A 317 3.97 -13.86 19.57
C LEU A 317 4.59 -13.30 20.86
N LYS A 318 4.25 -12.06 21.23
CA LYS A 318 4.79 -11.39 22.43
C LYS A 318 4.27 -12.02 23.73
N ASP A 319 3.11 -12.66 23.70
CA ASP A 319 2.50 -13.28 24.87
C ASP A 319 2.79 -14.78 24.86
N VAL A 320 3.53 -15.26 25.87
CA VAL A 320 4.01 -16.65 25.95
C VAL A 320 2.90 -17.68 26.12
N ARG A 321 1.68 -17.26 26.47
CA ARG A 321 0.51 -18.14 26.60
C ARG A 321 0.11 -18.77 25.26
N PHE A 322 0.37 -18.08 24.15
CA PHE A 322 0.05 -18.59 22.82
C PHE A 322 1.14 -19.54 22.33
N THR A 323 0.97 -20.84 22.57
CA THR A 323 1.98 -21.86 22.26
C THR A 323 2.01 -22.27 20.80
N GLU A 324 0.91 -22.07 20.06
CA GLU A 324 0.83 -22.32 18.62
C GLU A 324 -0.03 -21.26 17.94
N ILE A 325 0.51 -20.57 16.95
CA ILE A 325 -0.12 -19.49 16.21
C ILE A 325 -0.05 -19.83 14.72
N VAL A 326 -1.20 -19.94 14.06
CA VAL A 326 -1.26 -20.18 12.61
C VAL A 326 -1.93 -19.00 11.92
N GLY A 327 -1.16 -18.27 11.11
CA GLY A 327 -1.69 -17.24 10.23
C GLY A 327 -2.06 -17.83 8.87
N VAL A 328 -3.30 -17.63 8.44
CA VAL A 328 -3.81 -18.08 7.14
C VAL A 328 -4.21 -16.88 6.30
N ASP A 329 -3.75 -16.81 5.06
CA ASP A 329 -4.19 -15.79 4.10
C ASP A 329 -4.24 -16.35 2.67
N VAL A 330 -5.14 -15.82 1.85
CA VAL A 330 -5.26 -16.21 0.44
C VAL A 330 -4.09 -15.64 -0.40
N SER A 331 -3.52 -14.52 0.06
CA SER A 331 -2.46 -13.77 -0.59
C SER A 331 -1.07 -14.25 -0.14
N MET A 332 -0.39 -15.01 -1.02
CA MET A 332 1.02 -15.36 -0.83
C MET A 332 1.93 -14.12 -0.64
N ARG A 333 1.58 -12.99 -1.25
CA ARG A 333 2.29 -11.74 -1.06
C ARG A 333 2.17 -11.24 0.38
N ALA A 334 0.98 -11.29 0.97
CA ALA A 334 0.75 -10.86 2.34
C ALA A 334 1.53 -11.74 3.33
N LEU A 335 1.50 -13.07 3.12
CA LEU A 335 2.29 -14.03 3.90
C LEU A 335 3.80 -13.82 3.78
N THR A 336 4.29 -13.48 2.60
CA THR A 336 5.72 -13.14 2.40
C THR A 336 6.12 -11.90 3.20
N ILE A 337 5.24 -10.88 3.23
CA ILE A 337 5.45 -9.66 4.03
C ILE A 337 5.39 -9.99 5.53
N ALA A 338 4.41 -10.81 5.95
CA ALA A 338 4.29 -11.27 7.33
C ALA A 338 5.56 -12.00 7.78
N SER A 339 6.06 -12.95 7.01
CA SER A 339 7.30 -13.69 7.31
C SER A 339 8.50 -12.75 7.54
N ARG A 340 8.67 -11.74 6.67
CA ARG A 340 9.75 -10.75 6.79
C ARG A 340 9.56 -9.83 8.01
N ARG A 341 8.32 -9.38 8.26
CA ARG A 341 7.99 -8.53 9.41
C ARG A 341 8.25 -9.23 10.74
N LEU A 342 7.84 -10.50 10.82
CA LEU A 342 8.05 -11.35 11.99
C LEU A 342 9.53 -11.71 12.16
N LYS A 343 10.36 -11.58 11.10
CA LYS A 343 11.77 -11.96 11.08
C LYS A 343 11.98 -13.43 11.45
N LEU A 344 11.13 -14.33 10.94
CA LEU A 344 11.15 -15.77 11.28
C LEU A 344 12.55 -16.39 11.09
N ASP A 345 13.28 -15.99 10.04
CA ASP A 345 14.64 -16.50 9.75
C ASP A 345 15.72 -16.07 10.78
N ARG A 346 15.44 -15.03 11.59
CA ARG A 346 16.35 -14.50 12.61
C ARG A 346 15.83 -14.73 14.03
N MET A 347 14.68 -15.37 14.15
CA MET A 347 14.01 -15.63 15.42
C MET A 347 14.59 -16.90 16.04
N GLY A 348 14.78 -16.92 17.36
CA GLY A 348 15.26 -18.13 18.04
C GLY A 348 14.29 -19.29 17.83
N GLU A 349 14.82 -20.53 17.71
CA GLU A 349 14.05 -21.74 17.35
C GLU A 349 12.78 -21.91 18.18
N ARG A 350 12.85 -21.62 19.49
CA ARG A 350 11.70 -21.73 20.41
C ARG A 350 10.57 -20.75 20.10
N GLN A 351 10.87 -19.54 19.62
CA GLN A 351 9.84 -18.58 19.22
C GLN A 351 9.37 -18.85 17.78
N ALA A 352 10.28 -19.21 16.87
CA ALA A 352 9.94 -19.54 15.50
C ALA A 352 9.00 -20.77 15.42
N GLY A 353 9.25 -21.80 16.24
CA GLY A 353 8.42 -23.01 16.30
C GLY A 353 6.98 -22.77 16.78
N ARG A 354 6.67 -21.61 17.37
CA ARG A 354 5.30 -21.24 17.76
C ARG A 354 4.47 -20.72 16.60
N VAL A 355 5.07 -20.38 15.45
CA VAL A 355 4.37 -19.68 14.35
C VAL A 355 4.43 -20.47 13.06
N THR A 356 3.29 -20.65 12.42
CA THR A 356 3.19 -21.16 11.06
C THR A 356 2.37 -20.20 10.20
N LEU A 357 2.88 -19.84 9.02
CA LEU A 357 2.13 -19.09 8.01
C LEU A 357 1.69 -20.04 6.90
N ARG A 358 0.41 -20.01 6.52
CA ARG A 358 -0.18 -20.92 5.51
C ARG A 358 -0.99 -20.16 4.48
N GLN A 359 -0.82 -20.53 3.22
CA GLN A 359 -1.74 -20.08 2.18
C GLN A 359 -3.04 -20.87 2.26
N GLY A 360 -4.16 -20.18 2.33
CA GLY A 360 -5.48 -20.81 2.38
C GLY A 360 -6.58 -19.82 2.05
N SER A 361 -7.72 -20.34 1.58
CA SER A 361 -8.92 -19.55 1.37
C SER A 361 -9.98 -19.98 2.38
N LEU A 362 -10.57 -19.00 3.05
CA LEU A 362 -11.54 -19.23 4.12
C LEU A 362 -12.91 -19.72 3.62
N THR A 363 -13.09 -19.86 2.31
CA THR A 363 -14.29 -20.44 1.70
C THR A 363 -14.15 -21.93 1.37
N TYR A 364 -13.02 -22.55 1.74
CA TYR A 364 -12.78 -23.97 1.57
C TYR A 364 -12.48 -24.62 2.92
N THR A 365 -12.91 -25.86 3.09
CA THR A 365 -12.61 -26.63 4.30
C THR A 365 -11.15 -27.10 4.28
N ASP A 366 -10.44 -26.85 5.37
CA ASP A 366 -9.09 -27.36 5.59
C ASP A 366 -9.04 -28.11 6.92
N LYS A 367 -8.89 -29.44 6.86
CA LYS A 367 -8.83 -30.31 8.03
C LYS A 367 -7.68 -29.95 8.98
N ARG A 368 -6.64 -29.27 8.49
CA ARG A 368 -5.49 -28.84 9.30
C ARG A 368 -5.80 -27.64 10.20
N LEU A 369 -6.99 -27.04 10.08
CA LEU A 369 -7.47 -25.96 10.93
C LEU A 369 -8.39 -26.46 12.06
N ALA A 370 -8.63 -27.77 12.15
CA ALA A 370 -9.41 -28.34 13.24
C ALA A 370 -8.60 -28.46 14.54
N GLY A 371 -9.30 -28.40 15.68
CA GLY A 371 -8.72 -28.66 17.00
C GLY A 371 -7.92 -27.50 17.61
N TYR A 372 -8.08 -26.28 17.10
CA TYR A 372 -7.54 -25.06 17.72
C TYR A 372 -8.49 -24.52 18.80
N ASP A 373 -7.93 -23.85 19.80
CA ASP A 373 -8.70 -23.30 20.93
C ASP A 373 -9.52 -22.10 20.47
N ALA A 374 -8.91 -21.24 19.63
CA ALA A 374 -9.56 -20.06 19.11
C ALA A 374 -9.24 -19.78 17.63
N ALA A 375 -10.16 -19.12 16.94
CA ALA A 375 -9.93 -18.52 15.63
C ALA A 375 -10.33 -17.04 15.63
N VAL A 376 -9.58 -16.21 14.92
CA VAL A 376 -9.83 -14.78 14.77
C VAL A 376 -10.05 -14.44 13.31
N LEU A 377 -11.15 -13.76 13.01
CA LEU A 377 -11.50 -13.15 11.74
C LEU A 377 -11.52 -11.63 11.98
N SER A 378 -10.36 -10.99 11.88
CA SER A 378 -10.22 -9.56 12.16
C SER A 378 -10.29 -8.75 10.88
N GLU A 379 -11.42 -8.08 10.62
CA GLU A 379 -11.65 -7.30 9.40
C GLU A 379 -11.50 -8.16 8.13
N VAL A 380 -12.34 -9.19 8.04
CA VAL A 380 -12.27 -10.20 6.97
C VAL A 380 -13.61 -10.38 6.28
N VAL A 381 -14.71 -10.39 7.04
CA VAL A 381 -16.04 -10.72 6.53
C VAL A 381 -16.53 -9.66 5.54
N GLU A 382 -16.22 -8.40 5.78
CA GLU A 382 -16.56 -7.25 4.93
C GLU A 382 -15.84 -7.25 3.57
N HIS A 383 -14.74 -8.00 3.43
CA HIS A 383 -14.03 -8.15 2.17
C HIS A 383 -14.54 -9.32 1.33
N LEU A 384 -15.47 -10.13 1.85
CA LEU A 384 -16.08 -11.23 1.12
C LEU A 384 -17.33 -10.80 0.37
N ASP A 385 -17.55 -11.41 -0.79
CA ASP A 385 -18.83 -11.28 -1.47
C ASP A 385 -19.90 -11.99 -0.64
N LEU A 386 -21.04 -11.35 -0.36
CA LEU A 386 -22.14 -11.92 0.45
C LEU A 386 -22.53 -13.37 0.08
N PRO A 387 -22.59 -13.78 -1.22
CA PRO A 387 -22.89 -15.17 -1.57
C PRO A 387 -21.85 -16.21 -1.10
N ARG A 388 -20.65 -15.78 -0.69
CA ARG A 388 -19.57 -16.65 -0.19
C ARG A 388 -19.55 -16.74 1.33
N LEU A 389 -20.28 -15.87 2.02
CA LEU A 389 -20.33 -15.84 3.48
C LEU A 389 -20.81 -17.18 4.08
N PRO A 390 -21.83 -17.89 3.54
CA PRO A 390 -22.22 -19.22 4.04
C PRO A 390 -21.10 -20.27 3.94
N ALA A 391 -20.22 -20.15 2.93
CA ALA A 391 -19.09 -21.05 2.79
C ALA A 391 -18.02 -20.79 3.86
N LEU A 392 -17.79 -19.52 4.22
CA LEU A 392 -16.92 -19.16 5.36
C LEU A 392 -17.52 -19.63 6.69
N GLU A 393 -18.83 -19.41 6.89
CA GLU A 393 -19.54 -19.87 8.09
C GLU A 393 -19.32 -21.38 8.29
N TYR A 394 -19.55 -22.17 7.24
CA TYR A 394 -19.34 -23.61 7.30
C TYR A 394 -17.87 -23.99 7.51
N ALA A 395 -16.93 -23.35 6.81
CA ALA A 395 -15.51 -23.67 6.92
C ALA A 395 -14.95 -23.40 8.34
N VAL A 396 -15.36 -22.29 8.96
CA VAL A 396 -14.86 -21.86 10.27
C VAL A 396 -15.65 -22.50 11.41
N PHE A 397 -16.97 -22.32 11.43
CA PHE A 397 -17.81 -22.75 12.56
C PHE A 397 -18.25 -24.21 12.45
N GLY A 398 -18.39 -24.74 11.23
CA GLY A 398 -18.77 -26.13 11.00
C GLY A 398 -17.58 -27.10 11.00
N ALA A 399 -16.57 -26.83 10.17
CA ALA A 399 -15.48 -27.75 9.90
C ALA A 399 -14.25 -27.56 10.81
N ALA A 400 -13.73 -26.33 10.95
CA ALA A 400 -12.62 -26.05 11.85
C ALA A 400 -13.06 -26.10 13.33
N ARG A 401 -14.26 -25.56 13.60
CA ARG A 401 -15.03 -25.69 14.86
C ARG A 401 -14.20 -25.45 16.14
N PRO A 402 -13.46 -24.32 16.23
CA PRO A 402 -12.64 -24.01 17.41
C PRO A 402 -13.51 -23.75 18.65
N GLY A 403 -12.91 -23.76 19.85
CA GLY A 403 -13.62 -23.47 21.10
C GLY A 403 -14.20 -22.06 21.13
N THR A 404 -13.44 -21.08 20.64
CA THR A 404 -13.82 -19.67 20.55
C THR A 404 -13.61 -19.14 19.13
N VAL A 405 -14.54 -18.32 18.62
CA VAL A 405 -14.33 -17.56 17.37
C VAL A 405 -14.52 -16.07 17.67
N LEU A 406 -13.57 -15.24 17.26
CA LEU A 406 -13.66 -13.79 17.32
C LEU A 406 -13.88 -13.25 15.91
N VAL A 407 -14.93 -12.47 15.70
CA VAL A 407 -15.19 -11.77 14.44
C VAL A 407 -15.22 -10.29 14.72
N THR A 408 -14.40 -9.50 14.01
CA THR A 408 -14.50 -8.04 14.00
C THR A 408 -14.85 -7.53 12.62
N THR A 409 -15.69 -6.49 12.58
CA THR A 409 -16.12 -5.81 11.36
C THR A 409 -16.40 -4.34 11.68
N PRO A 410 -16.28 -3.43 10.71
CA PRO A 410 -16.70 -2.04 10.89
C PRO A 410 -18.20 -1.90 11.18
N ASN A 411 -18.57 -0.80 11.85
CA ASN A 411 -19.96 -0.40 12.08
C ASN A 411 -20.38 0.74 11.14
N VAL A 412 -21.24 0.48 10.15
CA VAL A 412 -21.67 1.54 9.21
C VAL A 412 -22.39 2.70 9.89
N GLU A 413 -23.07 2.48 11.03
CA GLU A 413 -23.81 3.52 11.76
C GLU A 413 -22.87 4.62 12.27
N TYR A 414 -21.64 4.25 12.64
CA TYR A 414 -20.65 5.19 13.14
C TYR A 414 -20.01 6.03 12.01
N ASN A 415 -20.32 5.76 10.73
CA ASN A 415 -19.75 6.51 9.61
C ASN A 415 -20.07 8.01 9.70
N VAL A 416 -21.22 8.37 10.30
CA VAL A 416 -21.66 9.75 10.50
C VAL A 416 -20.80 10.54 11.51
N ARG A 417 -20.07 9.85 12.39
CA ARG A 417 -19.18 10.48 13.40
C ARG A 417 -17.79 10.78 12.86
N TRP A 418 -17.46 10.26 11.69
CA TRP A 418 -16.27 10.68 10.98
C TRP A 418 -16.59 11.97 10.22
N GLU A 419 -16.00 13.10 10.64
CA GLU A 419 -16.19 14.45 10.05
C GLU A 419 -15.86 14.55 8.54
N THR A 420 -15.38 13.47 7.95
CA THR A 420 -14.73 13.37 6.64
C THR A 420 -15.33 12.28 5.74
N LEU A 421 -16.43 11.64 6.17
CA LEU A 421 -17.20 10.66 5.40
C LEU A 421 -18.59 11.24 5.04
N PRO A 422 -18.94 11.39 3.75
CA PRO A 422 -20.31 11.69 3.35
C PRO A 422 -21.24 10.55 3.80
N ALA A 423 -22.38 10.88 4.40
CA ALA A 423 -23.36 9.89 4.84
C ALA A 423 -23.69 8.88 3.72
N GLY A 424 -23.68 7.58 4.05
CA GLY A 424 -23.99 6.49 3.11
C GLY A 424 -22.83 5.86 2.36
N HIS A 425 -21.57 6.23 2.64
CA HIS A 425 -20.39 5.61 2.04
C HIS A 425 -19.66 4.67 3.02
N VAL A 426 -19.11 3.59 2.45
CA VAL A 426 -18.32 2.56 3.13
C VAL A 426 -16.95 3.15 3.54
N ARG A 427 -16.44 2.84 4.73
CA ARG A 427 -15.21 3.42 5.30
C ARG A 427 -13.96 3.09 4.50
N HIS A 428 -13.93 1.93 3.83
CA HIS A 428 -12.84 1.51 2.97
C HIS A 428 -13.37 1.01 1.62
N GLY A 429 -12.74 1.44 0.52
CA GLY A 429 -13.19 1.14 -0.85
C GLY A 429 -12.98 -0.32 -1.31
N ASP A 430 -12.41 -1.17 -0.45
CA ASP A 430 -12.26 -2.61 -0.64
C ASP A 430 -13.26 -3.44 0.18
N HIS A 431 -14.14 -2.79 0.94
CA HIS A 431 -15.29 -3.44 1.57
C HIS A 431 -16.37 -3.72 0.51
N ARG A 432 -16.91 -4.93 0.53
CA ARG A 432 -18.06 -5.35 -0.27
C ARG A 432 -19.38 -4.92 0.35
N PHE A 433 -19.40 -4.78 1.67
CA PHE A 433 -20.52 -4.31 2.48
C PHE A 433 -19.99 -3.81 3.84
N GLU A 434 -20.78 -3.02 4.55
CA GLU A 434 -20.60 -2.74 5.98
C GLU A 434 -21.94 -2.92 6.68
N TRP A 435 -21.95 -3.67 7.78
CA TRP A 435 -23.17 -3.93 8.54
C TRP A 435 -23.42 -2.86 9.59
N THR A 436 -24.70 -2.60 9.82
CA THR A 436 -25.20 -1.99 11.07
C THR A 436 -25.02 -2.96 12.25
N ARG A 437 -25.21 -2.47 13.47
CA ARG A 437 -25.24 -3.31 14.68
C ARG A 437 -26.36 -4.33 14.64
N ALA A 438 -27.52 -3.98 14.08
CA ALA A 438 -28.64 -4.91 13.93
C ALA A 438 -28.27 -6.05 12.97
N GLU A 439 -27.79 -5.73 11.76
CA GLU A 439 -27.43 -6.74 10.76
C GLU A 439 -26.31 -7.67 11.24
N PHE A 440 -25.28 -7.11 11.90
CA PHE A 440 -24.18 -7.92 12.44
C PHE A 440 -24.64 -8.86 13.55
N ARG A 441 -25.52 -8.39 14.45
CA ARG A 441 -26.10 -9.21 15.53
C ARG A 441 -27.03 -10.30 14.99
N ASP A 442 -27.85 -9.98 14.00
CA ASP A 442 -28.75 -10.95 13.36
C ASP A 442 -27.96 -12.05 12.65
N TRP A 443 -26.93 -11.67 11.87
CA TRP A 443 -26.04 -12.63 11.23
C TRP A 443 -25.31 -13.50 12.27
N ALA A 444 -24.70 -12.89 13.28
CA ALA A 444 -23.94 -13.61 14.30
C ALA A 444 -24.85 -14.55 15.11
N GLY A 445 -26.07 -14.14 15.45
CA GLY A 445 -27.06 -14.99 16.11
C GLY A 445 -27.42 -16.22 15.29
N GLN A 446 -27.69 -16.05 13.99
CA GLN A 446 -28.01 -17.17 13.09
C GLN A 446 -26.85 -18.15 12.92
N VAL A 447 -25.61 -17.65 12.82
CA VAL A 447 -24.41 -18.48 12.74
C VAL A 447 -24.22 -19.27 14.05
N ALA A 448 -24.42 -18.60 15.18
CA ALA A 448 -24.27 -19.21 16.49
C ALA A 448 -25.27 -20.36 16.69
N GLU A 449 -26.55 -20.13 16.38
CA GLU A 449 -27.61 -21.14 16.46
C GLU A 449 -27.34 -22.32 15.52
N ARG A 450 -27.00 -22.05 14.25
CA ARG A 450 -26.78 -23.09 13.23
C ARG A 450 -25.60 -24.01 13.56
N HIS A 451 -24.56 -23.47 14.21
CA HIS A 451 -23.30 -24.19 14.43
C HIS A 451 -23.03 -24.60 15.88
N GLY A 452 -23.94 -24.30 16.82
CA GLY A 452 -23.79 -24.70 18.22
C GLY A 452 -22.79 -23.82 18.99
N TYR A 453 -22.94 -22.51 18.87
CA TYR A 453 -22.19 -21.51 19.63
C TYR A 453 -23.17 -20.61 20.40
N THR A 454 -22.71 -20.04 21.50
CA THR A 454 -23.27 -18.81 22.06
C THR A 454 -22.49 -17.63 21.53
N VAL A 455 -23.11 -16.46 21.44
CA VAL A 455 -22.44 -15.23 20.99
C VAL A 455 -22.67 -14.10 22.00
N ARG A 456 -21.60 -13.36 22.30
CA ARG A 456 -21.63 -12.11 23.05
C ARG A 456 -20.96 -11.01 22.24
N TYR A 457 -21.38 -9.77 22.44
CA TYR A 457 -20.90 -8.62 21.67
C TYR A 457 -20.06 -7.71 22.56
N GLU A 458 -18.93 -7.24 22.04
CA GLU A 458 -18.06 -6.28 22.72
C GLU A 458 -17.83 -5.04 21.83
N PRO A 459 -17.82 -3.84 22.42
CA PRO A 459 -17.44 -2.63 21.70
C PRO A 459 -15.92 -2.56 21.49
N VAL A 460 -15.50 -2.04 20.34
CA VAL A 460 -14.10 -1.77 20.06
C VAL A 460 -13.93 -0.31 19.63
N GLY A 461 -13.26 0.45 20.49
CA GLY A 461 -13.11 1.91 20.37
C GLY A 461 -14.14 2.69 21.20
N PRO A 462 -14.20 4.02 21.05
CA PRO A 462 -15.15 4.86 21.78
C PRO A 462 -16.59 4.44 21.47
N ASP A 463 -17.35 4.07 22.50
CA ASP A 463 -18.74 3.67 22.36
C ASP A 463 -19.63 4.91 22.36
N ASP A 464 -20.14 5.28 21.18
CA ASP A 464 -21.02 6.43 21.02
C ASP A 464 -22.46 6.06 21.42
N PRO A 465 -23.13 6.87 22.26
CA PRO A 465 -24.48 6.57 22.73
C PRO A 465 -25.52 6.39 21.61
N GLU A 466 -25.36 7.06 20.47
CA GLU A 466 -26.33 7.03 19.37
C GLU A 466 -25.96 5.94 18.36
N VAL A 467 -24.70 5.90 17.94
CA VAL A 467 -24.26 5.07 16.80
C VAL A 467 -23.40 3.87 17.19
N GLY A 468 -23.09 3.71 18.47
CA GLY A 468 -22.31 2.60 19.02
C GLY A 468 -20.80 2.74 18.81
N PRO A 469 -20.02 1.65 18.84
CA PRO A 469 -18.59 1.70 18.65
C PRO A 469 -18.23 1.77 17.16
N PRO A 470 -17.05 2.31 16.79
CA PRO A 470 -16.59 2.29 15.42
C PRO A 470 -16.37 0.86 14.90
N THR A 471 -15.85 -0.05 15.73
CA THR A 471 -15.67 -1.46 15.34
C THR A 471 -16.57 -2.33 16.20
N GLN A 472 -17.20 -3.33 15.57
CA GLN A 472 -18.03 -4.31 16.23
C GLN A 472 -17.23 -5.59 16.44
N MET A 473 -17.36 -6.21 17.61
CA MET A 473 -16.77 -7.53 17.87
C MET A 473 -17.84 -8.50 18.36
N ALA A 474 -17.89 -9.68 17.74
CA ALA A 474 -18.65 -10.82 18.22
C ALA A 474 -17.70 -11.91 18.72
N VAL A 475 -17.94 -12.38 19.94
CA VAL A 475 -17.20 -13.46 20.58
C VAL A 475 -18.13 -14.67 20.66
N PHE A 476 -17.83 -15.67 19.84
CA PHE A 476 -18.55 -16.93 19.81
C PHE A 476 -17.86 -17.93 20.72
N THR A 477 -18.61 -18.60 21.59
CA THR A 477 -18.11 -19.68 22.45
C THR A 477 -18.90 -20.94 22.14
N ARG A 478 -18.20 -22.03 21.83
CA ARG A 478 -18.86 -23.30 21.49
C ARG A 478 -19.69 -23.78 22.67
N THR A 479 -20.96 -24.11 22.44
CA THR A 479 -21.79 -24.72 23.48
C THR A 479 -21.24 -26.11 23.77
N ALA A 480 -21.01 -26.44 25.04
CA ALA A 480 -20.68 -27.81 25.41
C ALA A 480 -21.80 -28.73 24.90
N GLU A 481 -21.45 -29.74 24.11
CA GLU A 481 -22.34 -30.89 23.95
C GLU A 481 -22.50 -31.48 25.34
N SER A 482 -23.67 -31.33 25.93
CA SER A 482 -24.10 -32.17 27.05
C SER A 482 -24.03 -33.60 26.55
N GLY A 483 -22.90 -34.25 26.84
CA GLY A 483 -22.59 -35.58 26.36
C GLY A 483 -23.72 -36.52 26.70
N THR A 484 -24.37 -37.03 25.66
CA THR A 484 -25.24 -38.22 25.65
C THR A 484 -24.48 -39.51 26.04
N THR A 485 -23.30 -39.39 26.65
CA THR A 485 -22.46 -40.47 27.15
C THR A 485 -23.04 -41.13 28.40
N THR A 486 -23.97 -40.47 29.11
CA THR A 486 -24.61 -41.05 30.31
C THR A 486 -25.79 -41.96 29.99
N GLU A 487 -26.55 -41.71 28.92
CA GLU A 487 -27.68 -42.58 28.53
C GLU A 487 -27.23 -43.89 27.85
N LYS A 488 -26.07 -43.89 27.18
CA LYS A 488 -25.53 -45.12 26.57
C LYS A 488 -24.98 -46.10 27.61
N LYS A 489 -24.35 -45.60 28.69
CA LYS A 489 -23.92 -46.43 29.82
C LYS A 489 -25.08 -46.88 30.72
N ALA A 490 -26.15 -46.09 30.83
CA ALA A 490 -27.35 -46.52 31.56
C ALA A 490 -28.10 -47.65 30.83
N LYS A 491 -28.21 -47.59 29.49
CA LYS A 491 -28.83 -48.67 28.70
C LYS A 491 -28.00 -49.94 28.58
N GLU A 492 -26.67 -49.87 28.69
CA GLU A 492 -25.81 -51.07 28.73
C GLU A 492 -25.75 -51.71 30.13
N ALA A 493 -26.03 -50.96 31.21
CA ALA A 493 -26.13 -51.50 32.56
C ALA A 493 -27.53 -52.07 32.91
N GLU A 494 -28.55 -51.74 32.12
CA GLU A 494 -29.92 -52.29 32.27
C GLU A 494 -30.16 -53.53 31.36
N ALA A 495 -29.16 -53.90 30.55
CA ALA A 495 -29.17 -55.05 29.64
C ALA A 495 -28.11 -56.13 29.96
N ALA A 496 -27.44 -56.02 31.11
CA ALA A 496 -26.53 -57.01 31.69
C ALA A 496 -27.05 -57.42 33.07
#